data_AF-A0A4Q7P161-F1
#
_entry.id   AF-A0A4Q7P161-F1
#
_cell.length_a   1.000
_cell.length_b   1.000
_cell.length_c   1.000
_cell.angle_alpha   90.00
_cell.angle_beta   90.00
_cell.angle_gamma   90.00
#
_symmetry.space_group_name_H-M   'P 1'
#
loop_
_entity.id
_entity.type
_entity.pdbx_description
1 polymer ?
#
loop_
_entity_poly.entity_id
_entity_poly.type
_entity_poly.pdbx_seq_one_letter_code
_entity_poly.pdbx_strand_id
1 'polypeptide(L)'
;MKKLLLLYTITLVISCKTVESPLQVNKPPVIVNIDLLNVVDDKVKVEVEVSDILSDSINYFLPKIVPGTYQNNYYGKFIEDFEAFDEEGKPIISIRKNDNQWTISNAATLKKITYWVNDTFDSEDTHQVFSPTGTNIQAGKNFILNLYGFVGYFEGLKETKYRLFIKHPVQLEASTSLTEIMSEEPSAYASYDTDYFAFKRYADLVDAPIMYTIPDRVSFTVSGIEVIFSVYSPNSTHKAITLVPEMERMMTAQKNFLGAINTTKKYSVLLYLSTSKKDDAQGFGALEHNTSTLVVLPEALSKQKLEESLIDVVSHEFFHIVTPLTIHSEEIHNFDFNNPKMSKHLWLYEGTTEYFSLLFQIRQGIINKNTFYNRLQQKIELAQEFDNSFSFTEMSENILKPPYLQNFRNVYEKGALISMCLDIMIRDQSGGIYGVLDLVKDLSNEYGRDIPFKDDELFEKIELLSNTEVAEFLKKHVSQNIPINYNKYLNKVGLQLTEKNEASSYFIHNQDPFIQGAENSESIVFTEDASKNNFLRKSGIKAGDTLISINNKKYNVKNIYDLFGDSKQWKTGETISITIERKGSLKKLTPIVIKPTTKVEVIAPLPGATEQQKDLLKRWLND
;
A
#
# COMPACT_ATOMS: atom_id res chain seq x y z
N MET A 1 30.12 47.63 65.91
CA MET A 1 29.46 46.30 65.99
C MET A 1 28.57 46.16 64.76
N LYS A 2 28.89 45.20 63.89
CA LYS A 2 28.29 45.02 62.55
C LYS A 2 26.85 44.52 62.66
N LYS A 3 25.92 45.15 61.93
CA LYS A 3 24.53 44.69 61.77
C LYS A 3 24.51 43.50 60.82
N LEU A 4 24.04 42.35 61.30
CA LEU A 4 23.85 41.13 60.52
C LEU A 4 22.46 41.20 59.85
N LEU A 5 22.43 41.19 58.52
CA LEU A 5 21.21 41.00 57.74
C LEU A 5 20.96 39.49 57.65
N LEU A 6 19.84 38.99 58.20
CA LEU A 6 19.42 37.60 58.07
C LEU A 6 18.51 37.48 56.83
N LEU A 7 19.00 36.80 55.79
CA LEU A 7 18.24 36.50 54.57
C LEU A 7 17.43 35.21 54.82
N TYR A 8 16.09 35.29 54.77
CA TYR A 8 15.22 34.12 54.79
C TYR A 8 15.13 33.52 53.38
N THR A 9 15.72 32.35 53.17
CA THR A 9 15.48 31.50 52.00
C THR A 9 14.18 30.72 52.18
N ILE A 10 13.18 31.04 51.35
CA ILE A 10 11.94 30.25 51.22
C ILE A 10 12.23 29.09 50.27
N THR A 11 12.31 27.87 50.79
CA THR A 11 12.29 26.64 49.99
C THR A 11 10.86 26.31 49.59
N LEU A 12 10.51 26.54 48.32
CA LEU A 12 9.27 26.04 47.72
C LEU A 12 9.41 24.52 47.53
N VAL A 13 8.69 23.74 48.33
CA VAL A 13 8.51 22.30 48.07
C VAL A 13 7.41 22.17 47.02
N ILE A 14 7.81 21.98 45.75
CA ILE A 14 6.88 21.65 44.68
C ILE A 14 6.44 20.20 44.90
N SER A 15 5.21 20.03 45.39
CA SER A 15 4.55 18.73 45.46
C SER A 15 4.32 18.20 44.04
N CYS A 16 5.14 17.25 43.59
CA CYS A 16 4.82 16.42 42.43
C CYS A 16 3.49 15.71 42.69
N LYS A 17 2.43 16.11 41.98
CA LYS A 17 1.26 15.25 41.81
C LYS A 17 1.73 14.03 41.03
N THR A 18 1.78 12.88 41.69
CA THR A 18 1.85 11.59 41.01
C THR A 18 0.69 11.52 40.04
N VAL A 19 0.99 11.37 38.75
CA VAL A 19 -0.01 11.00 37.74
C VAL A 19 -0.56 9.65 38.19
N GLU A 20 -1.80 9.62 38.69
CA GLU A 20 -2.49 8.36 38.92
C GLU A 20 -2.65 7.68 37.56
N SER A 21 -1.90 6.60 37.34
CA SER A 21 -2.21 5.68 36.25
C SER A 21 -3.66 5.22 36.44
N PRO A 22 -4.52 5.26 35.41
CA PRO A 22 -5.87 4.74 35.54
C PRO A 22 -5.79 3.29 36.01
N LEU A 23 -6.57 2.93 37.02
CA LEU A 23 -6.75 1.54 37.44
C LEU A 23 -7.14 0.70 36.21
N GLN A 24 -6.22 -0.11 35.69
CA GLN A 24 -6.55 -1.14 34.70
C GLN A 24 -7.42 -2.19 35.39
N VAL A 25 -8.74 -2.02 35.30
CA VAL A 25 -9.68 -3.09 35.60
C VAL A 25 -9.46 -4.16 34.53
N ASN A 26 -8.88 -5.30 34.92
CA ASN A 26 -8.56 -6.40 34.04
C ASN A 26 -9.89 -7.10 33.64
N LYS A 27 -10.56 -6.58 32.61
CA LYS A 27 -11.83 -7.13 32.10
C LYS A 27 -11.61 -8.55 31.55
N PRO A 28 -12.62 -9.44 31.65
CA PRO A 28 -12.58 -10.72 30.96
C PRO A 28 -12.35 -10.53 29.45
N PRO A 29 -11.66 -11.46 28.78
CA PRO A 29 -11.46 -11.37 27.34
C PRO A 29 -12.78 -11.56 26.59
N VAL A 30 -12.90 -10.92 25.43
CA VAL A 30 -13.91 -11.28 24.43
C VAL A 30 -13.51 -12.62 23.81
N ILE A 31 -14.43 -13.57 23.76
CA ILE A 31 -14.19 -14.89 23.16
C ILE A 31 -14.88 -14.92 21.80
N VAL A 32 -14.17 -15.38 20.77
CA VAL A 32 -14.66 -15.45 19.39
C VAL A 32 -14.50 -16.87 18.89
N ASN A 33 -15.55 -17.45 18.33
CA ASN A 33 -15.54 -18.74 17.66
C ASN A 33 -15.89 -18.53 16.18
N ILE A 34 -15.07 -19.06 15.27
CA ILE A 34 -15.32 -19.08 13.82
C ILE A 34 -15.42 -20.54 13.36
N ASP A 35 -16.51 -20.90 12.66
CA ASP A 35 -16.73 -22.25 12.15
C ASP A 35 -16.49 -22.34 10.63
N LEU A 36 -15.30 -22.79 10.23
CA LEU A 36 -14.93 -23.04 8.83
C LEU A 36 -15.31 -24.45 8.36
N LEU A 37 -15.86 -25.30 9.24
CA LEU A 37 -16.29 -26.64 8.89
C LEU A 37 -17.71 -26.63 8.30
N ASN A 38 -18.61 -25.85 8.91
CA ASN A 38 -20.02 -25.80 8.52
C ASN A 38 -20.33 -24.57 7.66
N VAL A 39 -19.75 -24.51 6.47
CA VAL A 39 -20.01 -23.44 5.48
C VAL A 39 -21.39 -23.64 4.84
N VAL A 40 -22.19 -22.56 4.75
CA VAL A 40 -23.52 -22.56 4.12
C VAL A 40 -23.59 -21.39 3.15
N ASP A 41 -23.80 -21.67 1.86
CA ASP A 41 -23.89 -20.64 0.80
C ASP A 41 -22.73 -19.62 0.89
N ASP A 42 -21.48 -20.13 0.93
CA ASP A 42 -20.23 -19.37 1.10
C ASP A 42 -20.17 -18.47 2.34
N LYS A 43 -21.01 -18.75 3.35
CA LYS A 43 -20.98 -18.08 4.65
C LYS A 43 -20.46 -18.98 5.75
N VAL A 44 -19.73 -18.37 6.68
CA VAL A 44 -19.29 -19.01 7.94
C VAL A 44 -20.02 -18.41 9.13
N LYS A 45 -20.26 -19.23 10.15
CA LYS A 45 -20.87 -18.76 11.39
C LYS A 45 -19.80 -18.19 12.32
N VAL A 46 -20.08 -17.02 12.87
CA VAL A 46 -19.26 -16.38 13.91
C VAL A 46 -20.09 -16.22 15.18
N GLU A 47 -19.47 -16.52 16.30
CA GLU A 47 -20.03 -16.37 17.63
C GLU A 47 -19.05 -15.55 18.48
N VAL A 48 -19.58 -14.52 19.17
CA VAL A 48 -18.78 -13.64 20.02
C VAL A 48 -19.41 -13.60 21.41
N GLU A 49 -18.66 -14.03 22.41
CA GLU A 49 -19.04 -13.98 23.81
C GLU A 49 -18.38 -12.80 24.52
N VAL A 50 -19.15 -12.17 25.39
CA VAL A 50 -18.75 -11.01 26.17
C VAL A 50 -19.29 -11.13 27.59
N SER A 51 -18.60 -10.50 28.53
CA SER A 51 -19.01 -10.45 29.94
C SER A 51 -18.79 -9.05 30.49
N ASP A 52 -19.36 -8.78 31.67
CA ASP A 52 -19.18 -7.54 32.43
C ASP A 52 -19.56 -6.26 31.66
N ILE A 53 -20.62 -6.33 30.84
CA ILE A 53 -21.25 -5.13 30.30
C ILE A 53 -22.08 -4.48 31.40
N LEU A 54 -21.78 -3.22 31.71
CA LEU A 54 -22.42 -2.47 32.79
C LEU A 54 -23.58 -1.59 32.30
N SER A 55 -23.69 -1.36 31.00
CA SER A 55 -24.71 -0.49 30.41
C SER A 55 -25.94 -1.29 29.98
N ASP A 56 -27.12 -0.67 30.09
CA ASP A 56 -28.38 -1.27 29.60
C ASP A 56 -28.46 -1.31 28.06
N SER A 57 -27.56 -0.62 27.36
CA SER A 57 -27.41 -0.73 25.91
C SER A 57 -25.94 -0.64 25.52
N ILE A 58 -25.56 -1.36 24.47
CA ILE A 58 -24.20 -1.32 23.92
C ILE A 58 -24.26 -1.36 22.40
N ASN A 59 -23.30 -0.70 21.75
CA ASN A 59 -23.10 -0.82 20.31
C ASN A 59 -22.04 -1.89 20.00
N TYR A 60 -22.30 -2.67 18.97
CA TYR A 60 -21.33 -3.55 18.32
C TYR A 60 -21.06 -3.03 16.91
N PHE A 61 -19.78 -3.02 16.53
CA PHE A 61 -19.31 -2.47 15.27
C PHE A 61 -18.52 -3.50 14.50
N LEU A 62 -18.74 -3.56 13.19
CA LEU A 62 -17.73 -4.03 12.25
C LEU A 62 -16.95 -2.82 11.71
N PRO A 63 -15.70 -2.99 11.27
CA PRO A 63 -14.95 -1.91 10.64
C PRO A 63 -15.63 -1.41 9.35
N LYS A 64 -15.57 -0.10 9.15
CA LYS A 64 -15.81 0.52 7.85
C LYS A 64 -14.54 0.53 7.01
N ILE A 65 -13.40 0.67 7.67
CA ILE A 65 -12.07 0.88 7.13
C ILE A 65 -11.05 0.42 8.17
N VAL A 66 -9.88 -0.02 7.72
CA VAL A 66 -8.78 -0.47 8.58
C VAL A 66 -7.49 0.28 8.23
N PRO A 67 -6.49 0.35 9.12
CA PRO A 67 -5.17 0.91 8.77
C PRO A 67 -4.61 0.29 7.48
N GLY A 68 -3.83 1.07 6.72
CA GLY A 68 -3.30 0.66 5.41
C GLY A 68 -4.31 0.73 4.25
N THR A 69 -5.61 0.70 4.56
CA THR A 69 -6.65 0.86 3.55
C THR A 69 -7.08 2.31 3.43
N TYR A 70 -6.94 2.89 2.23
CA TYR A 70 -7.33 4.27 1.93
C TYR A 70 -8.69 4.33 1.20
N GLN A 71 -9.58 3.39 1.53
CA GLN A 71 -10.91 3.22 0.96
C GLN A 71 -11.91 2.77 2.04
N ASN A 72 -13.16 3.25 1.94
CA ASN A 72 -14.23 2.78 2.81
C ASN A 72 -14.85 1.48 2.24
N ASN A 73 -14.68 0.36 2.95
CA ASN A 73 -15.10 -0.98 2.52
C ASN A 73 -16.43 -1.45 3.13
N TYR A 74 -16.82 -0.92 4.29
CA TYR A 74 -18.10 -1.23 4.96
C TYR A 74 -18.31 -2.74 5.21
N TYR A 75 -17.39 -3.38 5.94
CA TYR A 75 -17.39 -4.83 6.15
C TYR A 75 -18.67 -5.36 6.82
N GLY A 76 -19.42 -4.54 7.54
CA GLY A 76 -20.69 -4.96 8.13
C GLY A 76 -21.76 -5.31 7.08
N LYS A 77 -21.64 -4.89 5.82
CA LYS A 77 -22.54 -5.28 4.72
C LYS A 77 -22.59 -6.79 4.48
N PHE A 78 -21.50 -7.49 4.79
CA PHE A 78 -21.36 -8.93 4.60
C PHE A 78 -21.83 -9.75 5.80
N ILE A 79 -22.46 -9.09 6.78
CA ILE A 79 -23.01 -9.71 7.99
C ILE A 79 -24.50 -9.94 7.84
N GLU A 80 -24.92 -11.19 8.05
CA GLU A 80 -26.31 -11.65 7.99
C GLU A 80 -26.75 -12.29 9.32
N ASP A 81 -28.06 -12.30 9.57
CA ASP A 81 -28.72 -12.91 10.73
C ASP A 81 -28.03 -12.61 12.08
N PHE A 82 -27.81 -11.32 12.36
CA PHE A 82 -27.27 -10.87 13.63
C PHE A 82 -28.27 -11.06 14.77
N GLU A 83 -27.92 -11.88 15.75
CA GLU A 83 -28.72 -12.20 16.93
C GLU A 83 -27.91 -12.02 18.21
N ALA A 84 -28.58 -11.65 19.30
CA ALA A 84 -27.99 -11.44 20.62
C ALA A 84 -28.73 -12.28 21.66
N PHE A 85 -28.03 -12.81 22.66
CA PHE A 85 -28.57 -13.74 23.65
C PHE A 85 -28.07 -13.47 25.07
N ASP A 86 -28.93 -13.73 26.06
CA ASP A 86 -28.56 -13.78 27.47
C ASP A 86 -27.96 -15.13 27.89
N GLU A 87 -27.74 -15.31 29.19
CA GLU A 87 -27.11 -16.51 29.77
C GLU A 87 -27.97 -17.76 29.61
N GLU A 88 -29.30 -17.59 29.63
CA GLU A 88 -30.26 -18.68 29.41
C GLU A 88 -30.48 -18.97 27.92
N GLY A 89 -29.80 -18.25 27.01
CA GLY A 89 -29.95 -18.41 25.56
C GLY A 89 -31.22 -17.77 25.00
N LYS A 90 -31.87 -16.88 25.76
CA LYS A 90 -33.06 -16.16 25.30
C LYS A 90 -32.64 -14.96 24.43
N PRO A 91 -33.35 -14.71 23.30
CA PRO A 91 -33.04 -13.60 22.42
C PRO A 91 -33.16 -12.23 23.10
N ILE A 92 -32.18 -11.38 22.82
CA ILE A 92 -32.11 -9.97 23.19
C ILE A 92 -32.33 -9.14 21.92
N ILE A 93 -33.06 -8.02 22.04
CA ILE A 93 -33.33 -7.14 20.91
C ILE A 93 -32.03 -6.45 20.45
N SER A 94 -31.66 -6.69 19.19
CA SER A 94 -30.61 -6.01 18.45
C SER A 94 -31.18 -5.27 17.23
N ILE A 95 -30.75 -4.04 17.01
CA ILE A 95 -31.19 -3.20 15.88
C ILE A 95 -29.97 -2.77 15.08
N ARG A 96 -29.93 -3.14 13.79
CA ARG A 96 -28.94 -2.62 12.84
C ARG A 96 -29.22 -1.13 12.58
N LYS A 97 -28.25 -0.26 12.88
CA LYS A 97 -28.37 1.20 12.74
C LYS A 97 -27.88 1.71 11.38
N ASN A 98 -26.85 1.08 10.84
CA ASN A 98 -26.28 1.36 9.53
C ASN A 98 -25.52 0.11 9.04
N ASP A 99 -24.75 0.25 7.97
CA ASP A 99 -24.01 -0.86 7.36
C ASP A 99 -23.09 -1.58 8.35
N ASN A 100 -22.53 -0.90 9.36
CA ASN A 100 -21.47 -1.42 10.21
C ASN A 100 -21.79 -1.42 11.72
N GLN A 101 -23.01 -1.06 12.13
CA GLN A 101 -23.34 -0.85 13.54
C GLN A 101 -24.66 -1.52 13.93
N TRP A 102 -24.63 -2.21 15.08
CA TRP A 102 -25.79 -2.77 15.76
C TRP A 102 -25.88 -2.22 17.17
N THR A 103 -27.08 -1.86 17.61
CA THR A 103 -27.36 -1.49 19.00
C THR A 103 -28.11 -2.62 19.67
N ILE A 104 -27.57 -3.13 20.78
CA ILE A 104 -28.14 -4.21 21.59
C ILE A 104 -28.76 -3.57 22.83
N SER A 105 -30.01 -3.93 23.13
CA SER A 105 -30.75 -3.48 24.33
C SER A 105 -30.55 -4.47 25.48
N ASN A 106 -30.88 -4.10 26.72
CA ASN A 106 -30.65 -4.93 27.91
C ASN A 106 -29.24 -5.52 27.98
N ALA A 107 -28.23 -4.75 27.57
CA ALA A 107 -26.90 -5.28 27.33
C ALA A 107 -26.18 -5.76 28.60
N ALA A 108 -26.66 -5.37 29.79
CA ALA A 108 -26.17 -5.90 31.06
C ALA A 108 -26.38 -7.42 31.22
N THR A 109 -27.36 -8.01 30.53
CA THR A 109 -27.59 -9.48 30.51
C THR A 109 -26.98 -10.15 29.28
N LEU A 110 -26.37 -9.39 28.36
CA LEU A 110 -25.78 -9.93 27.15
C LEU A 110 -24.64 -10.87 27.49
N LYS A 111 -24.69 -12.09 26.94
CA LYS A 111 -23.58 -13.05 27.00
C LYS A 111 -22.97 -13.30 25.65
N LYS A 112 -23.78 -13.26 24.59
CA LYS A 112 -23.36 -13.75 23.30
C LYS A 112 -24.06 -13.06 22.15
N ILE A 113 -23.35 -12.88 21.04
CA ILE A 113 -23.93 -12.56 19.74
C ILE A 113 -23.51 -13.62 18.72
N THR A 114 -24.36 -13.84 17.72
CA THR A 114 -24.05 -14.72 16.59
C THR A 114 -24.46 -14.07 15.29
N TYR A 115 -23.75 -14.38 14.21
CA TYR A 115 -24.07 -13.92 12.86
C TYR A 115 -23.38 -14.80 11.81
N TRP A 116 -23.83 -14.69 10.57
CA TRP A 116 -23.17 -15.28 9.41
C TRP A 116 -22.34 -14.22 8.68
N VAL A 117 -21.15 -14.61 8.23
CA VAL A 117 -20.23 -13.76 7.47
C VAL A 117 -20.11 -14.32 6.06
N ASN A 118 -20.43 -13.50 5.06
CA ASN A 118 -20.17 -13.80 3.66
C ASN A 118 -18.79 -13.26 3.24
N ASP A 119 -18.23 -13.80 2.15
CA ASP A 119 -16.94 -13.36 1.64
C ASP A 119 -17.05 -12.15 0.69
N THR A 120 -15.90 -11.62 0.28
CA THR A 120 -15.84 -10.44 -0.58
C THR A 120 -15.21 -10.70 -1.94
N PHE A 121 -14.71 -11.91 -2.24
CA PHE A 121 -13.95 -12.20 -3.45
C PHE A 121 -14.86 -12.46 -4.65
N ASP A 122 -15.99 -13.13 -4.43
CA ASP A 122 -16.95 -13.49 -5.50
C ASP A 122 -18.06 -12.43 -5.71
N SER A 123 -18.12 -11.43 -4.84
CA SER A 123 -19.08 -10.30 -4.87
C SER A 123 -18.49 -9.01 -5.47
N GLU A 124 -17.32 -9.09 -6.10
CA GLU A 124 -16.62 -7.97 -6.75
C GLU A 124 -17.24 -7.57 -8.11
N ASP A 125 -18.52 -7.17 -8.15
CA ASP A 125 -19.16 -6.72 -9.41
C ASP A 125 -18.55 -5.37 -9.90
N THR A 126 -18.39 -4.39 -9.00
CA THR A 126 -17.78 -3.07 -9.27
C THR A 126 -16.99 -2.56 -8.06
N HIS A 127 -15.79 -3.11 -7.82
CA HIS A 127 -14.81 -2.65 -6.82
C HIS A 127 -15.38 -2.24 -5.45
N GLN A 128 -16.22 -3.07 -4.81
CA GLN A 128 -16.74 -2.74 -3.47
C GLN A 128 -15.69 -2.91 -2.37
N VAL A 129 -14.83 -3.93 -2.49
CA VAL A 129 -13.70 -4.21 -1.60
C VAL A 129 -12.51 -4.59 -2.47
N PHE A 130 -11.33 -4.01 -2.21
CA PHE A 130 -10.10 -4.39 -2.90
C PHE A 130 -9.60 -5.74 -2.35
N SER A 131 -9.34 -6.74 -3.19
CA SER A 131 -9.16 -8.13 -2.74
C SER A 131 -8.06 -8.37 -1.70
N PRO A 132 -6.88 -7.71 -1.73
CA PRO A 132 -5.92 -7.81 -0.62
C PRO A 132 -6.46 -7.36 0.74
N THR A 133 -7.53 -6.56 0.73
CA THR A 133 -8.25 -6.10 1.92
C THR A 133 -9.53 -6.89 2.18
N GLY A 134 -9.83 -7.88 1.35
CA GLY A 134 -11.06 -8.66 1.35
C GLY A 134 -10.93 -10.00 2.08
N THR A 135 -11.94 -10.84 1.95
CA THR A 135 -12.00 -12.18 2.57
C THR A 135 -12.42 -13.21 1.55
N ASN A 136 -12.04 -14.46 1.76
CA ASN A 136 -12.42 -15.58 0.89
C ASN A 136 -12.95 -16.74 1.74
N ILE A 137 -14.05 -17.35 1.31
CA ILE A 137 -14.68 -18.51 1.95
C ILE A 137 -14.94 -19.56 0.88
N GLN A 138 -13.98 -20.47 0.70
CA GLN A 138 -14.12 -21.58 -0.23
C GLN A 138 -14.08 -22.91 0.51
N ALA A 139 -15.27 -23.44 0.81
CA ALA A 139 -15.48 -24.61 1.65
C ALA A 139 -14.52 -25.78 1.31
N GLY A 140 -13.75 -26.21 2.32
CA GLY A 140 -12.81 -27.34 2.21
C GLY A 140 -11.59 -27.10 1.31
N LYS A 141 -11.38 -25.88 0.79
CA LYS A 141 -10.28 -25.55 -0.13
C LYS A 141 -9.40 -24.41 0.38
N ASN A 142 -9.99 -23.24 0.62
CA ASN A 142 -9.27 -22.06 1.07
C ASN A 142 -10.17 -21.13 1.89
N PHE A 143 -9.59 -20.55 2.92
CA PHE A 143 -10.19 -19.41 3.62
C PHE A 143 -9.13 -18.33 3.78
N ILE A 144 -9.49 -17.09 3.43
CA ILE A 144 -8.69 -15.90 3.74
C ILE A 144 -9.44 -15.12 4.82
N LEU A 145 -8.92 -15.20 6.03
CA LEU A 145 -9.45 -14.54 7.19
C LEU A 145 -8.66 -13.25 7.43
N ASN A 146 -9.00 -12.21 6.67
CA ASN A 146 -8.76 -10.85 7.10
C ASN A 146 -9.73 -10.55 8.24
N LEU A 147 -9.26 -10.67 9.50
CA LEU A 147 -10.13 -10.83 10.67
C LEU A 147 -11.07 -9.66 10.93
N TYR A 148 -10.79 -8.45 10.44
CA TYR A 148 -11.73 -7.33 10.46
C TYR A 148 -13.01 -7.57 9.64
N GLY A 149 -12.99 -8.50 8.67
CA GLY A 149 -14.17 -8.89 7.90
C GLY A 149 -15.09 -9.86 8.66
N PHE A 150 -14.56 -10.53 9.71
CA PHE A 150 -15.27 -11.56 10.47
C PHE A 150 -15.62 -11.11 11.89
N VAL A 151 -14.76 -10.31 12.52
CA VAL A 151 -14.82 -10.00 13.94
C VAL A 151 -14.92 -8.50 14.16
N GLY A 152 -15.95 -8.10 14.90
CA GLY A 152 -16.18 -6.72 15.31
C GLY A 152 -15.73 -6.43 16.74
N TYR A 153 -16.13 -5.26 17.24
CA TYR A 153 -15.85 -4.82 18.59
C TYR A 153 -17.05 -4.17 19.26
N PHE A 154 -17.13 -4.35 20.58
CA PHE A 154 -18.07 -3.62 21.41
C PHE A 154 -17.53 -2.22 21.75
N GLU A 155 -18.43 -1.24 21.77
CA GLU A 155 -18.11 0.13 22.14
C GLU A 155 -17.41 0.19 23.50
N GLY A 156 -16.27 0.89 23.57
CA GLY A 156 -15.48 1.02 24.80
C GLY A 156 -14.71 -0.24 25.22
N LEU A 157 -14.73 -1.32 24.44
CA LEU A 157 -14.00 -2.57 24.73
C LEU A 157 -12.87 -2.88 23.72
N LYS A 158 -12.45 -1.93 22.87
CA LYS A 158 -11.36 -2.13 21.90
C LYS A 158 -10.02 -2.52 22.54
N GLU A 159 -9.77 -2.08 23.78
CA GLU A 159 -8.55 -2.38 24.53
C GLU A 159 -8.65 -3.67 25.37
N THR A 160 -9.77 -4.40 25.29
CA THR A 160 -9.94 -5.69 25.94
C THR A 160 -9.24 -6.78 25.14
N LYS A 161 -8.73 -7.80 25.85
CA LYS A 161 -8.12 -8.99 25.22
C LYS A 161 -9.14 -9.77 24.40
N TYR A 162 -8.69 -10.40 23.33
CA TYR A 162 -9.49 -11.33 22.53
C TYR A 162 -8.90 -12.74 22.59
N ARG A 163 -9.79 -13.74 22.58
CA ARG A 163 -9.45 -15.16 22.41
C ARG A 163 -10.21 -15.67 21.20
N LEU A 164 -9.50 -16.12 20.18
CA LEU A 164 -10.07 -16.56 18.91
C LEU A 164 -9.86 -18.08 18.78
N PHE A 165 -10.96 -18.79 18.64
CA PHE A 165 -11.02 -20.22 18.34
C PHE A 165 -11.53 -20.40 16.92
N ILE A 166 -10.79 -21.11 16.09
CA ILE A 166 -11.15 -21.34 14.68
C ILE A 166 -11.28 -22.83 14.46
N LYS A 167 -12.51 -23.30 14.25
CA LYS A 167 -12.78 -24.69 13.91
C LYS A 167 -12.62 -24.88 12.41
N HIS A 168 -11.76 -25.79 11.98
CA HIS A 168 -11.47 -26.01 10.56
C HIS A 168 -11.35 -27.49 10.21
N PRO A 169 -11.53 -27.87 8.92
CA PRO A 169 -11.23 -29.22 8.46
C PRO A 169 -9.75 -29.59 8.70
N VAL A 170 -9.48 -30.83 9.15
CA VAL A 170 -8.12 -31.31 9.49
C VAL A 170 -7.11 -31.22 8.34
N GLN A 171 -7.56 -31.24 7.08
CA GLN A 171 -6.67 -31.15 5.92
C GLN A 171 -6.24 -29.71 5.58
N LEU A 172 -6.83 -28.70 6.22
CA LEU A 172 -6.48 -27.31 6.03
C LEU A 172 -5.67 -26.84 7.23
N GLU A 173 -4.54 -26.18 7.00
CA GLU A 173 -3.68 -25.66 8.06
C GLU A 173 -3.58 -24.12 7.96
N ALA A 174 -3.54 -23.45 9.10
CA ALA A 174 -3.39 -22.00 9.17
C ALA A 174 -1.97 -21.55 8.75
N SER A 175 -1.88 -20.64 7.78
CA SER A 175 -0.68 -19.86 7.50
C SER A 175 -0.86 -18.43 8.01
N THR A 176 -0.08 -18.07 9.03
CA THR A 176 -0.11 -16.76 9.70
C THR A 176 1.19 -16.52 10.46
N SER A 177 1.47 -15.27 10.81
CA SER A 177 2.61 -14.90 11.65
C SER A 177 2.32 -15.08 13.15
N LEU A 178 1.06 -15.33 13.52
CA LEU A 178 0.65 -15.59 14.89
C LEU A 178 1.33 -16.83 15.49
N THR A 179 1.33 -16.87 16.82
CA THR A 179 1.69 -18.05 17.61
C THR A 179 0.41 -18.68 18.13
N GLU A 180 0.18 -19.92 17.73
CA GLU A 180 -0.87 -20.77 18.25
C GLU A 180 -0.58 -21.13 19.71
N ILE A 181 -1.56 -21.01 20.60
CA ILE A 181 -1.37 -21.17 22.06
C ILE A 181 -1.62 -22.61 22.50
N MET A 182 -2.49 -23.33 21.80
CA MET A 182 -2.78 -24.74 22.03
C MET A 182 -2.71 -25.45 20.70
N SER A 183 -1.71 -26.29 20.53
CA SER A 183 -1.59 -27.21 19.41
C SER A 183 -1.62 -28.62 20.01
N GLU A 184 -2.74 -29.31 19.84
CA GLU A 184 -2.84 -30.75 20.10
C GLU A 184 -2.92 -31.44 18.74
N GLU A 185 -2.11 -32.47 18.52
CA GLU A 185 -2.24 -33.28 17.30
C GLU A 185 -3.65 -33.89 17.27
N PRO A 186 -4.47 -33.57 16.25
CA PRO A 186 -5.80 -34.16 16.15
C PRO A 186 -5.69 -35.68 16.13
N SER A 187 -6.67 -36.35 16.72
CA SER A 187 -6.78 -37.80 16.57
C SER A 187 -6.76 -38.18 15.08
N ALA A 188 -6.12 -39.30 14.73
CA ALA A 188 -6.09 -39.81 13.35
C ALA A 188 -7.50 -40.04 12.72
N TYR A 189 -8.57 -39.99 13.53
CA TYR A 189 -9.97 -40.12 13.10
C TYR A 189 -10.77 -38.81 13.19
N ALA A 190 -10.15 -37.70 13.59
CA ALA A 190 -10.80 -36.41 13.65
C ALA A 190 -11.08 -35.88 12.24
N SER A 191 -12.27 -35.32 12.02
CA SER A 191 -12.64 -34.65 10.77
C SER A 191 -12.41 -33.14 10.82
N TYR A 192 -12.13 -32.60 12.01
CA TYR A 192 -11.84 -31.19 12.23
C TYR A 192 -10.81 -31.02 13.36
N ASP A 193 -10.19 -29.85 13.38
CA ASP A 193 -9.34 -29.35 14.47
C ASP A 193 -9.79 -27.95 14.90
N THR A 194 -9.20 -27.40 15.97
CA THR A 194 -9.49 -26.06 16.46
C THR A 194 -8.23 -25.30 16.87
N ASP A 195 -7.85 -24.32 16.06
CA ASP A 195 -6.74 -23.41 16.38
C ASP A 195 -7.15 -22.38 17.43
N TYR A 196 -6.24 -22.06 18.34
CA TYR A 196 -6.42 -21.03 19.37
C TYR A 196 -5.37 -19.93 19.33
N PHE A 197 -5.83 -18.68 19.12
CA PHE A 197 -5.03 -17.46 19.15
C PHE A 197 -5.52 -16.49 20.23
N ALA A 198 -4.61 -15.69 20.81
CA ALA A 198 -4.98 -14.62 21.74
C ALA A 198 -4.32 -13.29 21.38
N PHE A 199 -5.07 -12.22 21.60
CA PHE A 199 -4.70 -10.85 21.24
C PHE A 199 -4.86 -9.93 22.44
N LYS A 200 -4.03 -8.88 22.53
CA LYS A 200 -4.07 -7.96 23.68
C LYS A 200 -5.22 -6.96 23.56
N ARG A 201 -5.52 -6.55 22.33
CA ARG A 201 -6.57 -5.59 21.97
C ARG A 201 -7.13 -5.91 20.58
N TYR A 202 -8.28 -5.32 20.26
CA TYR A 202 -8.94 -5.50 18.97
C TYR A 202 -8.04 -5.14 17.78
N ALA A 203 -7.23 -4.08 17.91
CA ALA A 203 -6.32 -3.68 16.83
C ALA A 203 -5.28 -4.75 16.48
N ASP A 204 -4.81 -5.55 17.45
CA ASP A 204 -3.88 -6.65 17.19
C ASP A 204 -4.57 -7.82 16.47
N LEU A 205 -5.87 -8.03 16.74
CA LEU A 205 -6.66 -9.07 16.10
C LEU A 205 -6.88 -8.77 14.62
N VAL A 206 -7.28 -7.54 14.30
CA VAL A 206 -7.60 -7.17 12.92
C VAL A 206 -6.38 -6.99 12.03
N ASP A 207 -5.18 -6.86 12.61
CA ASP A 207 -3.92 -6.74 11.88
C ASP A 207 -3.23 -8.10 11.65
N ALA A 208 -3.94 -9.21 11.87
CA ALA A 208 -3.35 -10.55 11.79
C ALA A 208 -4.16 -11.45 10.83
N PRO A 209 -3.92 -11.37 9.52
CA PRO A 209 -4.57 -12.25 8.56
C PRO A 209 -4.19 -13.71 8.79
N ILE A 210 -5.12 -14.61 8.46
CA ILE A 210 -4.90 -16.05 8.51
C ILE A 210 -5.40 -16.66 7.21
N MET A 211 -4.53 -17.41 6.52
CA MET A 211 -4.90 -18.13 5.32
C MET A 211 -4.93 -19.64 5.61
N TYR A 212 -6.10 -20.27 5.53
CA TYR A 212 -6.24 -21.73 5.61
C TYR A 212 -6.21 -22.34 4.21
N THR A 213 -5.35 -23.33 3.99
CA THR A 213 -5.27 -24.09 2.74
C THR A 213 -4.81 -25.51 3.02
N ILE A 214 -4.94 -26.40 2.03
CA ILE A 214 -4.02 -27.55 1.95
C ILE A 214 -2.59 -26.97 1.88
N PRO A 215 -1.66 -27.41 2.74
CA PRO A 215 -0.37 -26.73 2.88
C PRO A 215 0.45 -26.72 1.58
N ASP A 216 0.77 -25.53 1.09
CA ASP A 216 1.86 -25.27 0.15
C ASP A 216 2.63 -24.05 0.68
N ARG A 217 3.58 -24.34 1.57
CA ARG A 217 4.35 -23.33 2.28
C ARG A 217 5.78 -23.76 2.51
N VAL A 218 6.67 -22.77 2.61
CA VAL A 218 8.08 -22.95 2.94
C VAL A 218 8.47 -21.90 3.96
N SER A 219 9.22 -22.33 4.98
CA SER A 219 9.84 -21.43 5.95
C SER A 219 11.34 -21.30 5.68
N PHE A 220 11.86 -20.07 5.78
CA PHE A 220 13.28 -19.76 5.68
C PHE A 220 13.63 -18.63 6.65
N THR A 221 14.92 -18.37 6.89
CA THR A 221 15.36 -17.35 7.85
C THR A 221 16.19 -16.28 7.15
N VAL A 222 15.81 -15.02 7.35
CA VAL A 222 16.52 -13.86 6.82
C VAL A 222 17.04 -13.00 7.97
N SER A 223 18.36 -13.06 8.22
CA SER A 223 19.05 -12.34 9.31
C SER A 223 18.32 -12.39 10.67
N GLY A 224 17.83 -13.57 11.06
CA GLY A 224 17.14 -13.80 12.33
C GLY A 224 15.63 -13.53 12.32
N ILE A 225 15.05 -13.18 11.17
CA ILE A 225 13.60 -13.15 10.95
C ILE A 225 13.19 -14.48 10.33
N GLU A 226 12.30 -15.22 10.98
CA GLU A 226 11.64 -16.39 10.39
C GLU A 226 10.58 -15.93 9.40
N VAL A 227 10.73 -16.28 8.13
CA VAL A 227 9.77 -15.96 7.08
C VAL A 227 8.99 -17.21 6.72
N ILE A 228 7.65 -17.10 6.75
CA ILE A 228 6.74 -18.11 6.20
C ILE A 228 6.23 -17.60 4.87
N PHE A 229 6.51 -18.31 3.78
CA PHE A 229 5.92 -18.04 2.48
C PHE A 229 4.89 -19.11 2.15
N SER A 230 3.62 -18.73 2.05
CA SER A 230 2.49 -19.63 1.78
C SER A 230 1.82 -19.23 0.47
N VAL A 231 1.50 -20.23 -0.36
CA VAL A 231 0.90 -20.02 -1.69
C VAL A 231 -0.40 -20.82 -1.79
N TYR A 232 -1.45 -20.15 -2.24
CA TYR A 232 -2.66 -20.79 -2.74
C TYR A 232 -2.76 -20.62 -4.25
N SER A 233 -2.70 -21.73 -4.99
CA SER A 233 -2.84 -21.80 -6.45
C SER A 233 -3.99 -22.76 -6.78
N PRO A 234 -5.19 -22.25 -7.14
CA PRO A 234 -6.38 -23.07 -7.35
C PRO A 234 -6.18 -24.23 -8.32
N ASN A 235 -5.35 -24.03 -9.36
CA ASN A 235 -5.04 -25.04 -10.37
C ASN A 235 -3.66 -25.68 -10.16
N SER A 236 -2.99 -25.41 -9.03
CA SER A 236 -1.64 -25.89 -8.71
C SER A 236 -0.58 -25.52 -9.76
N THR A 237 -0.78 -24.40 -10.46
CA THR A 237 0.11 -23.89 -11.52
C THR A 237 1.45 -23.43 -10.95
N HIS A 238 1.42 -22.82 -9.76
CA HIS A 238 2.60 -22.35 -9.04
C HIS A 238 2.67 -23.03 -7.67
N LYS A 239 3.89 -23.15 -7.12
CA LYS A 239 4.13 -23.75 -5.81
C LYS A 239 5.07 -22.90 -4.99
N ALA A 240 4.95 -22.91 -3.66
CA ALA A 240 5.80 -22.11 -2.80
C ALA A 240 7.29 -22.42 -3.04
N ILE A 241 7.65 -23.70 -3.07
CA ILE A 241 9.04 -24.16 -3.24
C ILE A 241 9.71 -23.67 -4.53
N THR A 242 8.96 -23.35 -5.59
CA THR A 242 9.54 -22.91 -6.86
C THR A 242 9.80 -21.41 -6.91
N LEU A 243 9.15 -20.62 -6.04
CA LEU A 243 9.25 -19.16 -5.95
C LEU A 243 10.16 -18.70 -4.79
N VAL A 244 10.33 -19.55 -3.77
CA VAL A 244 11.16 -19.26 -2.58
C VAL A 244 12.58 -18.77 -2.91
N PRO A 245 13.33 -19.32 -3.88
CA PRO A 245 14.70 -18.87 -4.12
C PRO A 245 14.81 -17.37 -4.42
N GLU A 246 13.89 -16.83 -5.23
CA GLU A 246 13.87 -15.41 -5.55
C GLU A 246 13.36 -14.56 -4.38
N MET A 247 12.38 -15.07 -3.64
CA MET A 247 11.87 -14.43 -2.42
C MET A 247 12.94 -14.30 -1.35
N GLU A 248 13.67 -15.38 -1.06
CA GLU A 248 14.76 -15.39 -0.07
C GLU A 248 15.89 -14.45 -0.49
N ARG A 249 16.26 -14.44 -1.78
CA ARG A 249 17.24 -13.51 -2.34
C ARG A 249 16.83 -12.05 -2.13
N MET A 250 15.58 -11.73 -2.47
CA MET A 250 15.03 -10.37 -2.36
C MET A 250 14.91 -9.92 -0.90
N MET A 251 14.34 -10.73 -0.02
CA MET A 251 14.21 -10.38 1.40
C MET A 251 15.56 -10.28 2.10
N THR A 252 16.54 -11.12 1.73
CA THR A 252 17.93 -10.99 2.22
C THR A 252 18.53 -9.65 1.81
N ALA A 253 18.36 -9.24 0.57
CA ALA A 253 18.81 -7.93 0.09
C ALA A 253 18.12 -6.77 0.84
N GLN A 254 16.80 -6.83 1.05
CA GLN A 254 16.08 -5.82 1.84
C GLN A 254 16.58 -5.72 3.27
N LYS A 255 16.78 -6.87 3.92
CA LYS A 255 17.26 -6.92 5.30
C LYS A 255 18.69 -6.41 5.43
N ASN A 256 19.55 -6.68 4.45
CA ASN A 256 20.89 -6.10 4.36
C ASN A 256 20.82 -4.57 4.20
N PHE A 257 19.92 -4.07 3.35
CA PHE A 257 19.68 -2.64 3.18
C PHE A 257 19.21 -1.98 4.49
N LEU A 258 18.26 -2.58 5.21
CA LEU A 258 17.79 -2.12 6.52
C LEU A 258 18.86 -2.17 7.63
N GLY A 259 19.94 -2.94 7.43
CA GLY A 259 21.04 -3.05 8.37
C GLY A 259 20.60 -3.56 9.74
N ALA A 260 20.79 -2.75 10.79
CA ALA A 260 20.49 -3.13 12.17
C ALA A 260 19.00 -3.04 12.54
N ILE A 261 18.14 -2.47 11.69
CA ILE A 261 16.70 -2.37 11.97
C ILE A 261 16.11 -3.78 12.01
N ASN A 262 15.48 -4.13 13.13
CA ASN A 262 14.81 -5.41 13.32
C ASN A 262 13.59 -5.23 14.23
N THR A 263 12.41 -5.15 13.62
CA THR A 263 11.15 -4.78 14.29
C THR A 263 10.25 -6.00 14.57
N THR A 264 10.50 -7.13 13.90
CA THR A 264 9.79 -8.39 14.12
C THR A 264 10.73 -9.60 14.02
N LYS A 265 10.39 -10.69 14.70
CA LYS A 265 11.12 -11.97 14.62
C LYS A 265 10.50 -12.98 13.65
N LYS A 266 9.25 -12.75 13.25
CA LYS A 266 8.49 -13.63 12.37
C LYS A 266 7.69 -12.79 11.39
N TYR A 267 7.69 -13.18 10.13
CA TYR A 267 6.98 -12.48 9.06
C TYR A 267 6.32 -13.49 8.12
N SER A 268 5.06 -13.28 7.76
CA SER A 268 4.36 -14.19 6.85
C SER A 268 3.96 -13.49 5.56
N VAL A 269 4.30 -14.08 4.42
CA VAL A 269 3.83 -13.65 3.10
C VAL A 269 2.78 -14.66 2.65
N LEU A 270 1.53 -14.21 2.57
CA LEU A 270 0.37 -15.01 2.19
C LEU A 270 0.02 -14.67 0.73
N LEU A 271 0.31 -15.58 -0.21
CA LEU A 271 0.05 -15.36 -1.63
C LEU A 271 -1.19 -16.14 -2.07
N TYR A 272 -2.22 -15.41 -2.48
CA TYR A 272 -3.40 -15.96 -3.16
C TYR A 272 -3.30 -15.70 -4.67
N LEU A 273 -3.35 -16.77 -5.47
CA LEU A 273 -3.35 -16.68 -6.92
C LEU A 273 -4.76 -16.83 -7.47
N SER A 274 -5.32 -15.74 -7.98
CA SER A 274 -6.66 -15.69 -8.53
C SER A 274 -6.73 -16.26 -9.94
N THR A 275 -7.80 -16.99 -10.24
CA THR A 275 -8.16 -17.44 -11.59
C THR A 275 -8.68 -16.33 -12.49
N SER A 276 -8.96 -15.14 -11.92
CA SER A 276 -9.56 -13.97 -12.58
C SER A 276 -10.94 -14.25 -13.21
N LYS A 277 -11.62 -15.30 -12.76
CA LYS A 277 -13.01 -15.57 -13.13
C LYS A 277 -13.94 -14.72 -12.28
N LYS A 278 -15.21 -14.59 -12.69
CA LYS A 278 -16.18 -13.72 -12.01
C LYS A 278 -16.40 -14.11 -10.53
N ASP A 279 -16.30 -15.39 -10.21
CA ASP A 279 -16.47 -16.00 -8.89
C ASP A 279 -15.17 -16.05 -8.07
N ASP A 280 -14.24 -15.13 -8.30
CA ASP A 280 -12.90 -15.10 -7.70
C ASP A 280 -12.37 -13.66 -7.63
N ALA A 281 -11.31 -13.43 -6.86
CA ALA A 281 -10.73 -12.10 -6.65
C ALA A 281 -10.33 -11.40 -7.97
N GLN A 282 -10.72 -10.14 -8.14
CA GLN A 282 -10.42 -9.30 -9.31
C GLN A 282 -9.39 -8.21 -9.01
N GLY A 283 -9.28 -7.78 -7.75
CA GLY A 283 -8.30 -6.80 -7.30
C GLY A 283 -6.92 -7.41 -7.09
N PHE A 284 -5.91 -6.90 -7.80
CA PHE A 284 -4.53 -7.38 -7.67
C PHE A 284 -3.63 -6.36 -6.96
N GLY A 285 -2.82 -6.84 -6.03
CA GLY A 285 -1.89 -6.05 -5.23
C GLY A 285 -1.63 -6.72 -3.89
N ALA A 286 -1.35 -5.92 -2.86
CA ALA A 286 -1.16 -6.41 -1.51
C ALA A 286 -1.72 -5.46 -0.46
N LEU A 287 -1.80 -5.96 0.77
CA LEU A 287 -2.04 -5.16 1.98
C LEU A 287 -0.94 -5.50 3.00
N GLU A 288 -0.41 -4.46 3.62
CA GLU A 288 0.56 -4.59 4.71
C GLU A 288 -0.11 -4.92 6.03
N HIS A 289 0.59 -5.69 6.85
CA HIS A 289 0.30 -5.89 8.26
C HIS A 289 1.61 -5.84 9.05
N ASN A 290 1.55 -5.62 10.35
CA ASN A 290 2.76 -5.44 11.15
C ASN A 290 3.74 -6.63 11.09
N THR A 291 3.22 -7.84 10.90
CA THR A 291 4.04 -9.07 10.82
C THR A 291 3.66 -9.96 9.64
N SER A 292 2.95 -9.44 8.65
CA SER A 292 2.59 -10.21 7.46
C SER A 292 2.19 -9.32 6.29
N THR A 293 1.99 -9.92 5.13
CA THR A 293 1.28 -9.29 4.02
C THR A 293 0.39 -10.31 3.33
N LEU A 294 -0.79 -9.88 2.90
CA LEU A 294 -1.65 -10.63 2.00
C LEU A 294 -1.48 -10.09 0.59
N VAL A 295 -1.09 -10.97 -0.33
CA VAL A 295 -0.82 -10.66 -1.73
C VAL A 295 -1.82 -11.40 -2.60
N VAL A 296 -2.48 -10.68 -3.51
CA VAL A 296 -3.41 -11.24 -4.50
C VAL A 296 -2.89 -10.94 -5.90
N LEU A 297 -2.58 -11.97 -6.68
CA LEU A 297 -2.05 -11.84 -8.04
C LEU A 297 -2.74 -12.82 -9.02
N PRO A 298 -2.72 -12.57 -10.33
CA PRO A 298 -3.28 -13.51 -11.30
C PRO A 298 -2.45 -14.79 -11.40
N GLU A 299 -3.09 -15.96 -11.29
CA GLU A 299 -2.44 -17.27 -11.45
C GLU A 299 -1.88 -17.47 -12.87
N ALA A 300 -2.49 -16.83 -13.86
CA ALA A 300 -2.11 -16.92 -15.27
C ALA A 300 -0.76 -16.24 -15.60
N LEU A 301 -0.16 -15.49 -14.66
CA LEU A 301 1.19 -14.97 -14.84
C LEU A 301 2.19 -16.13 -15.03
N SER A 302 3.11 -15.98 -15.98
CA SER A 302 4.24 -16.90 -16.07
C SER A 302 5.08 -16.81 -14.79
N LYS A 303 5.78 -17.89 -14.44
CA LYS A 303 6.65 -17.93 -13.25
C LYS A 303 7.55 -16.68 -13.16
N GLN A 304 8.23 -16.33 -14.25
CA GLN A 304 9.12 -15.17 -14.29
C GLN A 304 8.39 -13.85 -13.97
N LYS A 305 7.22 -13.61 -14.58
CA LYS A 305 6.45 -12.39 -14.33
C LYS A 305 5.89 -12.34 -12.91
N LEU A 306 5.53 -13.50 -12.37
CA LEU A 306 5.08 -13.63 -10.99
C LEU A 306 6.24 -13.31 -10.03
N GLU A 307 7.45 -13.83 -10.28
CA GLU A 307 8.65 -13.50 -9.49
C GLU A 307 8.97 -11.99 -9.55
N GLU A 308 8.95 -11.38 -10.74
CA GLU A 308 9.13 -9.92 -10.91
C GLU A 308 8.08 -9.13 -10.11
N SER A 309 6.81 -9.53 -10.18
CA SER A 309 5.72 -8.88 -9.44
C SER A 309 5.86 -9.06 -7.93
N LEU A 310 6.24 -10.25 -7.46
CA LEU A 310 6.48 -10.51 -6.05
C LEU A 310 7.66 -9.73 -5.50
N ILE A 311 8.75 -9.59 -6.27
CA ILE A 311 9.89 -8.75 -5.89
C ILE A 311 9.43 -7.31 -5.69
N ASP A 312 8.70 -6.74 -6.66
CA ASP A 312 8.26 -5.35 -6.55
C ASP A 312 7.25 -5.18 -5.39
N VAL A 313 6.17 -5.98 -5.36
CA VAL A 313 5.10 -5.86 -4.36
C VAL A 313 5.57 -6.23 -2.96
N VAL A 314 6.07 -7.44 -2.74
CA VAL A 314 6.43 -7.90 -1.38
C VAL A 314 7.58 -7.08 -0.82
N SER A 315 8.46 -6.51 -1.66
CA SER A 315 9.49 -5.62 -1.15
C SER A 315 8.90 -4.35 -0.53
N HIS A 316 7.91 -3.72 -1.18
CA HIS A 316 7.17 -2.59 -0.60
C HIS A 316 6.54 -2.98 0.73
N GLU A 317 5.77 -4.08 0.74
CA GLU A 317 5.06 -4.55 1.93
C GLU A 317 6.00 -4.87 3.10
N PHE A 318 7.15 -5.51 2.83
CA PHE A 318 8.11 -5.82 3.87
C PHE A 318 8.76 -4.57 4.48
N PHE A 319 8.84 -3.44 3.76
CA PHE A 319 9.33 -2.19 4.35
C PHE A 319 8.33 -1.57 5.36
N HIS A 320 7.06 -1.95 5.31
CA HIS A 320 6.07 -1.50 6.29
C HIS A 320 6.30 -2.05 7.71
N ILE A 321 7.22 -3.02 7.89
CA ILE A 321 7.70 -3.40 9.23
C ILE A 321 8.41 -2.24 9.95
N VAL A 322 8.76 -1.17 9.26
CA VAL A 322 9.33 0.06 9.85
C VAL A 322 8.23 1.09 10.05
N THR A 323 7.52 1.47 8.99
CA THR A 323 6.43 2.44 9.08
C THR A 323 5.15 1.86 8.48
N PRO A 324 4.01 1.85 9.18
CA PRO A 324 3.75 2.56 10.44
C PRO A 324 4.20 1.83 11.72
N LEU A 325 4.73 0.59 11.67
CA LEU A 325 4.91 -0.23 12.89
C LEU A 325 5.73 0.43 14.03
N THR A 326 6.81 1.15 13.73
CA THR A 326 7.67 1.80 14.74
C THR A 326 7.70 3.32 14.65
N ILE A 327 6.97 3.88 13.69
CA ILE A 327 6.84 5.33 13.48
C ILE A 327 5.42 5.54 13.00
N HIS A 328 4.56 6.07 13.86
CA HIS A 328 3.16 6.33 13.54
C HIS A 328 2.62 7.51 14.34
N SER A 329 1.59 8.14 13.80
CA SER A 329 0.93 9.27 14.46
C SER A 329 -0.12 8.81 15.47
N GLU A 330 -0.63 9.74 16.28
CA GLU A 330 -1.73 9.48 17.21
C GLU A 330 -3.00 8.97 16.51
N GLU A 331 -3.24 9.42 15.28
CA GLU A 331 -4.35 9.01 14.41
C GLU A 331 -4.28 7.53 14.02
N ILE A 332 -3.08 7.02 13.76
CA ILE A 332 -2.85 5.61 13.44
C ILE A 332 -2.86 4.76 14.72
N HIS A 333 -2.25 5.25 15.80
CA HIS A 333 -2.19 4.52 17.07
C HIS A 333 -3.59 4.26 17.67
N ASN A 334 -4.46 5.27 17.58
CA ASN A 334 -5.81 5.27 18.13
C ASN A 334 -6.86 5.20 17.02
N PHE A 335 -6.61 4.37 16.01
CA PHE A 335 -7.44 4.31 14.81
C PHE A 335 -8.94 4.12 15.13
N ASP A 336 -9.76 4.96 14.52
CA ASP A 336 -11.21 4.82 14.52
C ASP A 336 -11.64 4.11 13.24
N PHE A 337 -11.97 2.82 13.38
CA PHE A 337 -12.37 1.94 12.29
C PHE A 337 -13.68 2.34 11.59
N ASN A 338 -14.42 3.32 12.11
CA ASN A 338 -15.69 3.77 11.53
C ASN A 338 -15.69 5.25 11.13
N ASN A 339 -14.91 6.10 11.82
CA ASN A 339 -14.75 7.52 11.52
C ASN A 339 -13.29 7.97 11.68
N PRO A 340 -12.34 7.46 10.86
CA PRO A 340 -10.93 7.74 11.07
C PRO A 340 -10.61 9.21 10.82
N LYS A 341 -9.69 9.72 11.64
CA LYS A 341 -8.85 10.86 11.26
C LYS A 341 -7.64 10.29 10.55
N MET A 342 -7.28 10.85 9.40
CA MET A 342 -6.11 10.40 8.65
C MET A 342 -4.91 11.26 9.01
N SER A 343 -3.73 10.64 9.05
CA SER A 343 -2.48 11.36 9.30
C SER A 343 -2.14 12.29 8.13
N LYS A 344 -1.46 13.39 8.42
CA LYS A 344 -0.89 14.35 7.47
C LYS A 344 0.34 13.81 6.70
N HIS A 345 0.81 12.59 6.97
CA HIS A 345 2.14 12.15 6.54
C HIS A 345 2.17 10.87 5.71
N LEU A 346 1.26 10.70 4.74
CA LEU A 346 1.34 9.58 3.79
C LEU A 346 2.64 9.60 2.96
N TRP A 347 3.28 10.76 2.81
CA TRP A 347 4.61 10.85 2.18
C TRP A 347 5.67 10.03 2.94
N LEU A 348 5.51 9.86 4.27
CA LEU A 348 6.38 9.05 5.11
C LEU A 348 5.95 7.58 5.02
N TYR A 349 4.68 7.27 5.31
CA TYR A 349 4.22 5.88 5.44
C TYR A 349 4.27 5.10 4.12
N GLU A 350 3.84 5.71 3.03
CA GLU A 350 3.79 5.09 1.70
C GLU A 350 4.92 5.59 0.81
N GLY A 351 5.15 6.91 0.82
CA GLY A 351 6.14 7.53 -0.05
C GLY A 351 7.57 7.12 0.28
N THR A 352 7.96 7.10 1.56
CA THR A 352 9.30 6.65 1.96
C THR A 352 9.47 5.14 1.79
N THR A 353 8.43 4.35 2.07
CA THR A 353 8.40 2.90 1.82
C THR A 353 8.61 2.59 0.34
N GLU A 354 7.89 3.27 -0.55
CA GLU A 354 8.03 3.12 -2.00
C GLU A 354 9.40 3.62 -2.50
N TYR A 355 9.94 4.68 -1.90
CA TYR A 355 11.31 5.08 -2.21
C TYR A 355 12.33 4.02 -1.78
N PHE A 356 12.15 3.38 -0.64
CA PHE A 356 13.00 2.28 -0.21
C PHE A 356 12.86 1.04 -1.10
N SER A 357 11.64 0.71 -1.55
CA SER A 357 11.38 -0.36 -2.54
C SER A 357 12.19 -0.17 -3.82
N LEU A 358 12.47 1.07 -4.23
CA LEU A 358 13.35 1.38 -5.35
C LEU A 358 14.83 1.40 -4.97
N LEU A 359 15.18 2.08 -3.87
CA LEU A 359 16.56 2.36 -3.48
C LEU A 359 17.31 1.08 -3.08
N PHE A 360 16.66 0.14 -2.39
CA PHE A 360 17.33 -1.10 -1.99
C PHE A 360 17.75 -1.93 -3.20
N GLN A 361 16.93 -1.97 -4.26
CA GLN A 361 17.20 -2.79 -5.43
C GLN A 361 18.48 -2.36 -6.12
N ILE A 362 18.72 -1.05 -6.27
CA ILE A 362 19.97 -0.55 -6.85
C ILE A 362 21.14 -0.75 -5.89
N ARG A 363 20.96 -0.47 -4.59
CA ARG A 363 22.04 -0.60 -3.58
C ARG A 363 22.49 -2.04 -3.32
N GLN A 364 21.65 -3.01 -3.64
CA GLN A 364 21.91 -4.44 -3.48
C GLN A 364 22.17 -5.13 -4.83
N GLY A 365 22.30 -4.38 -5.93
CA GLY A 365 22.66 -4.92 -7.24
C GLY A 365 21.57 -5.77 -7.92
N ILE A 366 20.31 -5.63 -7.50
CA ILE A 366 19.15 -6.30 -8.13
C ILE A 366 18.82 -5.62 -9.47
N ILE A 367 18.86 -4.28 -9.51
CA ILE A 367 18.69 -3.49 -10.73
C ILE A 367 19.93 -2.67 -11.04
N ASN A 368 20.07 -2.26 -12.30
CA ASN A 368 21.14 -1.37 -12.73
C ASN A 368 20.71 0.11 -12.68
N LYS A 369 21.68 1.03 -12.82
CA LYS A 369 21.45 2.48 -12.78
C LYS A 369 20.43 2.99 -13.80
N ASN A 370 20.44 2.45 -15.02
CA ASN A 370 19.49 2.90 -16.05
C ASN A 370 18.07 2.52 -15.66
N THR A 371 17.86 1.30 -15.15
CA THR A 371 16.55 0.88 -14.63
C THR A 371 16.11 1.77 -13.47
N PHE A 372 17.00 2.07 -12.52
CA PHE A 372 16.69 2.95 -11.39
C PHE A 372 16.33 4.38 -11.83
N TYR A 373 17.12 4.97 -12.73
CA TYR A 373 16.86 6.31 -13.27
C TYR A 373 15.56 6.39 -14.07
N ASN A 374 15.26 5.36 -14.88
CA ASN A 374 14.00 5.29 -15.61
C ASN A 374 12.81 5.18 -14.66
N ARG A 375 12.89 4.36 -13.60
CA ARG A 375 11.82 4.27 -12.59
C ARG A 375 11.60 5.61 -11.89
N LEU A 376 12.66 6.32 -11.48
CA LEU A 376 12.54 7.65 -10.87
C LEU A 376 11.95 8.68 -11.84
N GLN A 377 12.38 8.68 -13.10
CA GLN A 377 11.82 9.56 -14.11
C GLN A 377 10.32 9.27 -14.33
N GLN A 378 9.92 8.00 -14.34
CA GLN A 378 8.53 7.62 -14.57
C GLN A 378 7.65 8.16 -13.44
N LYS A 379 8.13 8.10 -12.20
CA LYS A 379 7.45 8.74 -11.06
C LYS A 379 7.32 10.26 -11.24
N ILE A 380 8.33 10.92 -11.80
CA ILE A 380 8.28 12.37 -12.07
C ILE A 380 7.21 12.69 -13.11
N GLU A 381 7.09 11.89 -14.18
CA GLU A 381 6.06 12.05 -15.20
C GLU A 381 4.67 11.79 -14.62
N LEU A 382 4.45 10.65 -13.97
CA LEU A 382 3.16 10.29 -13.38
C LEU A 382 2.70 11.30 -12.32
N ALA A 383 3.62 11.80 -11.47
CA ALA A 383 3.29 12.81 -10.48
C ALA A 383 2.76 14.13 -11.07
N GLN A 384 3.07 14.44 -12.34
CA GLN A 384 2.58 15.65 -13.03
C GLN A 384 1.14 15.51 -13.54
N GLU A 385 0.62 14.29 -13.65
CA GLU A 385 -0.75 14.02 -14.12
C GLU A 385 -1.81 14.27 -13.03
N PHE A 386 -1.38 14.30 -11.76
CA PHE A 386 -2.25 14.50 -10.61
C PHE A 386 -2.52 15.99 -10.30
N ASP A 387 -3.61 16.25 -9.59
CA ASP A 387 -4.00 17.59 -9.14
C ASP A 387 -2.93 18.15 -8.19
N ASN A 388 -2.45 19.34 -8.52
CA ASN A 388 -1.41 20.05 -7.77
C ASN A 388 -1.93 21.27 -7.02
N SER A 389 -3.24 21.39 -6.82
CA SER A 389 -3.89 22.54 -6.17
C SER A 389 -3.81 22.53 -4.63
N PHE A 390 -3.63 21.36 -4.01
CA PHE A 390 -3.57 21.17 -2.56
C PHE A 390 -2.21 20.67 -2.08
N SER A 391 -1.90 20.93 -0.80
CA SER A 391 -0.66 20.43 -0.20
C SER A 391 -0.69 18.92 0.01
N PHE A 392 0.48 18.31 0.12
CA PHE A 392 0.56 16.86 0.35
C PHE A 392 0.03 16.49 1.74
N THR A 393 0.25 17.35 2.75
CA THR A 393 -0.31 17.17 4.10
C THR A 393 -1.83 17.27 4.10
N GLU A 394 -2.39 18.24 3.36
CA GLU A 394 -3.85 18.41 3.22
C GLU A 394 -4.48 17.22 2.49
N MET A 395 -3.84 16.73 1.42
CA MET A 395 -4.24 15.53 0.70
C MET A 395 -4.24 14.30 1.62
N SER A 396 -3.17 14.13 2.40
CA SER A 396 -3.00 13.01 3.32
C SER A 396 -4.09 12.98 4.39
N GLU A 397 -4.34 14.12 5.04
CA GLU A 397 -5.35 14.28 6.09
C GLU A 397 -6.79 14.03 5.58
N ASN A 398 -7.03 14.27 4.28
CA ASN A 398 -8.36 14.17 3.68
C ASN A 398 -8.48 13.07 2.62
N ILE A 399 -7.54 12.13 2.57
CA ILE A 399 -7.38 11.17 1.46
C ILE A 399 -8.63 10.34 1.15
N LEU A 400 -9.52 10.14 2.13
CA LEU A 400 -10.78 9.40 1.98
C LEU A 400 -11.91 10.19 1.30
N LYS A 401 -11.70 11.45 0.94
CA LYS A 401 -12.71 12.37 0.39
C LYS A 401 -12.32 12.84 -1.01
N PRO A 402 -13.25 13.04 -1.95
CA PRO A 402 -12.98 13.79 -3.18
C PRO A 402 -12.59 15.25 -2.88
N PRO A 403 -11.69 15.87 -3.67
CA PRO A 403 -10.95 15.29 -4.80
C PRO A 403 -9.70 14.48 -4.39
N TYR A 404 -9.31 14.48 -3.10
CA TYR A 404 -8.08 13.87 -2.61
C TYR A 404 -7.97 12.37 -2.91
N LEU A 405 -9.07 11.62 -2.78
CA LEU A 405 -9.11 10.18 -3.06
C LEU A 405 -8.66 9.85 -4.50
N GLN A 406 -9.00 10.70 -5.47
CA GLN A 406 -8.59 10.51 -6.87
C GLN A 406 -7.09 10.70 -7.08
N ASN A 407 -6.41 11.32 -6.11
CA ASN A 407 -4.99 11.59 -6.10
C ASN A 407 -4.21 10.64 -5.17
N PHE A 408 -4.87 9.64 -4.59
CA PHE A 408 -4.24 8.68 -3.68
C PHE A 408 -2.99 8.03 -4.31
N ARG A 409 -3.03 7.67 -5.58
CA ARG A 409 -1.87 7.06 -6.24
C ARG A 409 -0.65 7.99 -6.33
N ASN A 410 -0.85 9.30 -6.28
CA ASN A 410 0.26 10.27 -6.22
C ASN A 410 1.09 10.15 -4.92
N VAL A 411 0.55 9.47 -3.91
CA VAL A 411 1.29 9.15 -2.69
C VAL A 411 2.54 8.32 -3.00
N TYR A 412 2.41 7.31 -3.87
CA TYR A 412 3.51 6.44 -4.31
C TYR A 412 4.44 7.13 -5.31
N GLU A 413 3.94 8.11 -6.07
CA GLU A 413 4.75 8.82 -7.06
C GLU A 413 5.47 10.01 -6.41
N LYS A 414 4.75 11.09 -6.10
CA LYS A 414 5.32 12.30 -5.49
C LYS A 414 5.86 12.04 -4.08
N GLY A 415 5.28 11.13 -3.30
CA GLY A 415 5.82 10.78 -1.97
C GLY A 415 7.20 10.10 -2.03
N ALA A 416 7.42 9.21 -3.02
CA ALA A 416 8.75 8.63 -3.24
C ALA A 416 9.77 9.67 -3.71
N LEU A 417 9.34 10.63 -4.53
CA LEU A 417 10.20 11.73 -4.98
C LEU A 417 10.53 12.73 -3.86
N ILE A 418 9.60 12.98 -2.93
CA ILE A 418 9.86 13.72 -1.68
C ILE A 418 10.99 13.02 -0.92
N SER A 419 10.89 11.71 -0.72
CA SER A 419 11.87 10.90 0.00
C SER A 419 13.24 10.85 -0.71
N MET A 420 13.24 10.77 -2.04
CA MET A 420 14.46 10.90 -2.86
C MET A 420 15.16 12.24 -2.63
N CYS A 421 14.42 13.35 -2.67
CA CYS A 421 14.98 14.67 -2.44
C CYS A 421 15.55 14.80 -1.02
N LEU A 422 14.83 14.30 -0.01
CA LEU A 422 15.31 14.26 1.38
C LEU A 422 16.60 13.46 1.50
N ASP A 423 16.66 12.26 0.93
CA ASP A 423 17.85 11.41 0.99
C ASP A 423 19.07 12.08 0.36
N ILE A 424 18.91 12.67 -0.83
CA ILE A 424 19.99 13.39 -1.50
C ILE A 424 20.44 14.62 -0.69
N MET A 425 19.51 15.40 -0.13
CA MET A 425 19.82 16.57 0.69
C MET A 425 20.59 16.19 1.95
N ILE A 426 20.07 15.23 2.70
CA ILE A 426 20.65 14.76 3.96
C ILE A 426 22.05 14.19 3.72
N ARG A 427 22.23 13.44 2.63
CA ARG A 427 23.54 12.93 2.22
C ARG A 427 24.49 14.07 1.85
N ASP A 428 24.08 15.03 1.04
CA ASP A 428 24.94 16.15 0.64
C ASP A 428 25.50 16.90 1.86
N GLN A 429 24.64 17.17 2.85
CA GLN A 429 25.00 17.90 4.07
C GLN A 429 25.88 17.10 5.02
N SER A 430 25.72 15.76 5.05
CA SER A 430 26.53 14.87 5.88
C SER A 430 27.80 14.37 5.17
N GLY A 431 28.06 14.82 3.94
CA GLY A 431 29.09 14.24 3.08
C GLY A 431 28.79 12.79 2.69
N GLY A 432 27.56 12.32 2.83
CA GLY A 432 27.05 11.02 2.38
C GLY A 432 27.11 9.91 3.44
N ILE A 433 27.43 10.24 4.69
CA ILE A 433 27.48 9.27 5.80
C ILE A 433 26.11 9.02 6.45
N TYR A 434 25.16 9.95 6.25
CA TYR A 434 23.82 9.91 6.82
C TYR A 434 22.82 10.17 5.69
N GLY A 435 21.77 9.37 5.59
CA GLY A 435 20.70 9.49 4.60
C GLY A 435 19.32 9.28 5.20
N VAL A 436 18.29 9.18 4.36
CA VAL A 436 16.90 9.07 4.86
C VAL A 436 16.64 7.76 5.60
N LEU A 437 17.37 6.68 5.28
CA LEU A 437 17.31 5.42 6.03
C LEU A 437 17.78 5.61 7.49
N ASP A 438 18.83 6.40 7.69
CA ASP A 438 19.34 6.68 9.03
C ASP A 438 18.36 7.56 9.81
N LEU A 439 17.74 8.55 9.15
CA LEU A 439 16.66 9.36 9.75
C LEU A 439 15.47 8.51 10.17
N VAL A 440 15.01 7.60 9.31
CA VAL A 440 13.92 6.66 9.63
C VAL A 440 14.32 5.77 10.80
N LYS A 441 15.57 5.29 10.85
CA LYS A 441 16.07 4.52 12.00
C LYS A 441 16.03 5.32 13.29
N ASP A 442 16.44 6.58 13.26
CA ASP A 442 16.45 7.44 14.45
C ASP A 442 15.03 7.77 14.93
N LEU A 443 14.11 8.06 14.00
CA LEU A 443 12.68 8.19 14.30
C LEU A 443 12.10 6.90 14.90
N SER A 444 12.46 5.74 14.33
CA SER A 444 12.05 4.44 14.86
C SER A 444 12.58 4.17 16.27
N ASN A 445 13.76 4.67 16.63
CA ASN A 445 14.32 4.55 17.97
C ASN A 445 13.65 5.51 18.97
N GLU A 446 13.27 6.70 18.51
CA GLU A 446 12.59 7.72 19.30
C GLU A 446 11.17 7.29 19.68
N TYR A 447 10.41 6.77 18.71
CA TYR A 447 8.99 6.47 18.88
C TYR A 447 8.74 4.98 19.20
N GLY A 448 9.39 4.08 18.47
CA GLY A 448 9.12 2.64 18.61
C GLY A 448 7.65 2.29 18.38
N ARG A 449 7.25 1.09 18.83
CA ARG A 449 5.88 0.58 18.60
C ARG A 449 4.80 1.28 19.43
N ASP A 450 5.17 1.81 20.60
CA ASP A 450 4.20 2.19 21.63
C ASP A 450 4.00 3.71 21.76
N ILE A 451 4.90 4.54 21.21
CA ILE A 451 4.84 6.00 21.38
C ILE A 451 4.47 6.64 20.04
N PRO A 452 3.23 7.11 19.84
CA PRO A 452 2.90 7.87 18.66
C PRO A 452 3.52 9.27 18.67
N PHE A 453 3.73 9.84 17.49
CA PHE A 453 4.00 11.26 17.34
C PHE A 453 2.72 12.05 17.05
N LYS A 454 2.73 13.36 17.30
CA LYS A 454 1.67 14.26 16.85
C LYS A 454 2.01 14.78 15.46
N ASP A 455 1.06 14.72 14.53
CA ASP A 455 1.26 15.14 13.14
C ASP A 455 1.93 16.52 13.03
N ASP A 456 1.43 17.53 13.76
CA ASP A 456 1.97 18.90 13.66
C ASP A 456 3.39 19.06 14.23
N GLU A 457 3.90 18.10 15.00
CA GLU A 457 5.22 18.15 15.64
C GLU A 457 6.29 17.35 14.83
N LEU A 458 5.91 16.56 13.83
CA LEU A 458 6.83 15.65 13.13
C LEU A 458 7.98 16.40 12.43
N PHE A 459 7.69 17.51 11.74
CA PHE A 459 8.73 18.26 11.02
C PHE A 459 9.76 18.90 11.96
N GLU A 460 9.34 19.31 13.16
CA GLU A 460 10.25 19.82 14.20
C GLU A 460 11.12 18.69 14.75
N LYS A 461 10.56 17.50 14.95
CA LYS A 461 11.35 16.32 15.32
C LYS A 461 12.39 15.98 14.25
N ILE A 462 12.00 15.99 12.97
CA ILE A 462 12.92 15.73 11.87
C ILE A 462 14.03 16.79 11.84
N GLU A 463 13.73 18.06 12.12
CA GLU A 463 14.73 19.12 12.23
C GLU A 463 15.81 18.79 13.27
N LEU A 464 15.40 18.30 14.45
CA LEU A 464 16.31 17.94 15.54
C LEU A 464 17.20 16.74 15.21
N LEU A 465 16.67 15.76 14.48
CA LEU A 465 17.42 14.55 14.10
C LEU A 465 18.29 14.74 12.85
N SER A 466 17.92 15.67 11.97
CA SER A 466 18.63 15.96 10.73
C SER A 466 19.20 17.38 10.74
N ASN A 467 18.51 18.36 10.16
CA ASN A 467 18.83 19.79 10.20
C ASN A 467 17.68 20.68 9.67
N THR A 468 17.87 21.99 9.80
CA THR A 468 16.90 23.02 9.39
C THR A 468 16.56 23.00 7.89
N GLU A 469 17.49 22.73 6.97
CA GLU A 469 17.19 22.72 5.52
C GLU A 469 16.19 21.60 5.16
N VAL A 470 16.28 20.47 5.85
CA VAL A 470 15.36 19.32 5.67
C VAL A 470 13.95 19.70 6.13
N ALA A 471 13.83 20.32 7.30
CA ALA A 471 12.55 20.78 7.82
C ALA A 471 11.96 21.91 6.96
N GLU A 472 12.78 22.83 6.46
CA GLU A 472 12.36 23.85 5.51
C GLU A 472 11.87 23.26 4.18
N PHE A 473 12.53 22.22 3.67
CA PHE A 473 12.07 21.49 2.50
C PHE A 473 10.68 20.90 2.72
N LEU A 474 10.48 20.20 3.85
CA LEU A 474 9.19 19.60 4.20
C LEU A 474 8.10 20.68 4.34
N LYS A 475 8.38 21.76 5.06
CA LYS A 475 7.46 22.90 5.19
C LYS A 475 7.08 23.45 3.81
N LYS A 476 8.06 23.78 2.98
CA LYS A 476 7.88 24.42 1.67
C LYS A 476 7.15 23.54 0.66
N HIS A 477 7.57 22.30 0.52
CA HIS A 477 7.16 21.44 -0.60
C HIS A 477 6.03 20.46 -0.21
N VAL A 478 5.99 20.03 1.04
CA VAL A 478 5.01 19.04 1.52
C VAL A 478 3.79 19.73 2.13
N SER A 479 3.99 20.75 2.99
CA SER A 479 2.88 21.46 3.66
C SER A 479 2.39 22.72 2.95
N GLN A 480 3.26 23.48 2.27
CA GLN A 480 2.89 24.73 1.57
C GLN A 480 2.65 24.54 0.07
N ASN A 481 2.81 23.31 -0.43
CA ASN A 481 2.58 22.94 -1.83
C ASN A 481 3.42 23.72 -2.87
N ILE A 482 4.62 24.19 -2.52
CA ILE A 482 5.49 24.81 -3.51
C ILE A 482 6.08 23.70 -4.41
N PRO A 483 6.03 23.81 -5.75
CA PRO A 483 6.56 22.78 -6.63
C PRO A 483 8.04 22.45 -6.38
N ILE A 484 8.39 21.16 -6.48
CA ILE A 484 9.76 20.68 -6.30
C ILE A 484 10.50 20.82 -7.62
N ASN A 485 11.64 21.52 -7.62
CA ASN A 485 12.58 21.48 -8.73
C ASN A 485 13.52 20.27 -8.55
N TYR A 486 13.14 19.11 -9.09
CA TYR A 486 13.92 17.88 -8.95
C TYR A 486 15.35 18.00 -9.46
N ASN A 487 15.57 18.78 -10.54
CA ASN A 487 16.90 19.01 -11.09
C ASN A 487 17.86 19.68 -10.09
N LYS A 488 17.35 20.52 -9.17
CA LYS A 488 18.14 21.11 -8.08
C LYS A 488 18.80 20.04 -7.21
N TYR A 489 18.07 18.98 -6.89
CA TYR A 489 18.52 17.91 -6.01
C TYR A 489 19.37 16.89 -6.77
N LEU A 490 18.94 16.48 -7.96
CA LEU A 490 19.73 15.58 -8.83
C LEU A 490 21.13 16.15 -9.12
N ASN A 491 21.25 17.47 -9.30
CA ASN A 491 22.55 18.10 -9.51
C ASN A 491 23.51 17.89 -8.33
N LYS A 492 23.05 17.72 -7.08
CA LYS A 492 23.93 17.45 -5.92
C LYS A 492 24.67 16.12 -6.06
N VAL A 493 24.06 15.14 -6.74
CA VAL A 493 24.65 13.82 -7.03
C VAL A 493 25.17 13.72 -8.47
N GLY A 494 25.42 14.85 -9.14
CA GLY A 494 25.98 14.85 -10.49
C GLY A 494 25.06 14.20 -11.53
N LEU A 495 23.75 14.29 -11.33
CA LEU A 495 22.72 13.90 -12.29
C LEU A 495 21.92 15.13 -12.71
N GLN A 496 21.21 15.04 -13.82
CA GLN A 496 20.29 16.07 -14.29
C GLN A 496 19.12 15.45 -15.04
N LEU A 497 17.99 16.17 -15.06
CA LEU A 497 16.93 15.94 -16.04
C LEU A 497 17.35 16.57 -17.37
N THR A 498 17.32 15.79 -18.44
CA THR A 498 17.65 16.25 -19.80
C THR A 498 16.76 15.58 -20.81
N GLU A 499 16.52 16.23 -21.95
CA GLU A 499 15.86 15.60 -23.08
C GLU A 499 16.83 14.69 -23.84
N LYS A 500 16.32 13.56 -24.32
CA LYS A 500 16.99 12.67 -25.27
C LYS A 500 16.01 12.25 -26.35
N ASN A 501 16.52 11.96 -27.56
CA ASN A 501 15.72 11.29 -28.58
C ASN A 501 15.84 9.77 -28.42
N GLU A 502 14.72 9.09 -28.35
CA GLU A 502 14.66 7.63 -28.33
C GLU A 502 13.92 7.08 -29.53
N ALA A 503 14.27 5.85 -29.93
CA ALA A 503 13.56 5.18 -31.02
C ALA A 503 12.11 4.94 -30.59
N SER A 504 11.17 5.25 -31.47
CA SER A 504 9.74 5.05 -31.22
C SER A 504 9.08 4.33 -32.39
N SER A 505 7.79 4.02 -32.29
CA SER A 505 6.98 3.80 -33.49
C SER A 505 6.40 5.14 -33.97
N TYR A 506 5.70 5.14 -35.11
CA TYR A 506 5.13 6.36 -35.68
C TYR A 506 3.99 6.95 -34.84
N PHE A 507 3.18 6.09 -34.21
CA PHE A 507 1.96 6.49 -33.49
C PHE A 507 1.92 6.02 -32.03
N ILE A 508 2.99 5.40 -31.53
CA ILE A 508 3.07 4.85 -30.17
C ILE A 508 4.53 4.75 -29.69
N HIS A 509 4.76 4.94 -28.41
CA HIS A 509 6.03 4.70 -27.74
C HIS A 509 5.78 4.11 -26.35
N ASN A 510 6.44 2.98 -26.02
CA ASN A 510 6.32 2.33 -24.70
C ASN A 510 4.89 2.11 -24.16
N GLN A 511 3.95 1.78 -25.05
CA GLN A 511 2.51 1.61 -24.78
C GLN A 511 1.70 2.91 -24.73
N ASP A 512 2.35 4.07 -24.80
CA ASP A 512 1.69 5.38 -24.86
C ASP A 512 1.45 5.82 -26.31
N PRO A 513 0.19 5.83 -26.78
CA PRO A 513 -0.11 6.22 -28.14
C PRO A 513 -0.07 7.74 -28.31
N PHE A 514 0.44 8.21 -29.45
CA PHE A 514 0.38 9.62 -29.87
C PHE A 514 -0.98 10.02 -30.44
N ILE A 515 -1.97 9.13 -30.29
CA ILE A 515 -3.32 9.22 -30.81
C ILE A 515 -4.30 8.62 -29.81
N GLN A 516 -5.54 9.09 -29.82
CA GLN A 516 -6.61 8.55 -28.99
C GLN A 516 -7.95 8.61 -29.71
N GLY A 517 -8.95 7.88 -29.22
CA GLY A 517 -10.33 8.07 -29.66
C GLY A 517 -10.85 9.42 -29.19
N ALA A 518 -11.54 10.15 -30.06
CA ALA A 518 -12.24 11.37 -29.65
C ALA A 518 -13.50 11.02 -28.85
N GLU A 519 -13.73 11.76 -27.76
CA GLU A 519 -14.96 11.60 -26.96
C GLU A 519 -16.21 11.72 -27.83
N ASN A 520 -17.13 10.78 -27.69
CA ASN A 520 -18.42 10.75 -28.38
C ASN A 520 -18.33 10.69 -29.93
N SER A 521 -17.24 10.20 -30.50
CA SER A 521 -17.16 9.91 -31.94
C SER A 521 -16.30 8.67 -32.25
N GLU A 522 -16.42 8.13 -33.46
CA GLU A 522 -15.52 7.06 -33.93
C GLU A 522 -14.17 7.59 -34.46
N SER A 523 -13.90 8.89 -34.30
CA SER A 523 -12.72 9.54 -34.89
C SER A 523 -11.47 9.32 -34.04
N ILE A 524 -10.31 9.33 -34.68
CA ILE A 524 -9.00 9.30 -34.03
C ILE A 524 -8.43 10.72 -34.01
N VAL A 525 -7.95 11.18 -32.86
CA VAL A 525 -7.30 12.49 -32.69
C VAL A 525 -5.87 12.34 -32.21
N PHE A 526 -4.98 13.24 -32.64
CA PHE A 526 -3.60 13.30 -32.17
C PHE A 526 -3.50 13.95 -30.79
N THR A 527 -2.72 13.35 -29.88
CA THR A 527 -2.49 13.85 -28.52
C THR A 527 -1.44 14.97 -28.51
N GLU A 528 -1.24 15.62 -27.36
CA GLU A 528 -0.15 16.61 -27.17
C GLU A 528 1.23 15.99 -27.44
N ASP A 529 1.40 14.72 -27.08
CA ASP A 529 2.64 13.97 -27.27
C ASP A 529 2.98 13.66 -28.73
N ALA A 530 2.03 13.81 -29.66
CA ALA A 530 2.33 13.74 -31.08
C ALA A 530 3.43 14.75 -31.50
N SER A 531 3.56 15.86 -30.78
CA SER A 531 4.62 16.85 -31.00
C SER A 531 6.02 16.39 -30.57
N LYS A 532 6.12 15.41 -29.67
CA LYS A 532 7.38 14.79 -29.22
C LYS A 532 7.96 13.88 -30.31
N ASN A 533 7.11 13.23 -31.11
CA ASN A 533 7.51 12.38 -32.22
C ASN A 533 8.06 13.18 -33.42
N ASN A 534 9.26 12.86 -33.88
CA ASN A 534 9.96 13.60 -34.93
C ASN A 534 9.25 13.53 -36.29
N PHE A 535 8.61 12.41 -36.63
CA PHE A 535 7.94 12.19 -37.90
C PHE A 535 6.60 12.92 -37.91
N LEU A 536 5.79 12.77 -36.86
CA LEU A 536 4.50 13.47 -36.74
C LEU A 536 4.71 14.99 -36.74
N ARG A 537 5.65 15.49 -35.92
CA ARG A 537 6.00 16.92 -35.87
C ARG A 537 6.46 17.44 -37.24
N LYS A 538 7.38 16.75 -37.91
CA LYS A 538 7.89 17.17 -39.24
C LYS A 538 6.83 17.05 -40.35
N SER A 539 5.86 16.15 -40.19
CA SER A 539 4.71 16.03 -41.09
C SER A 539 3.75 17.20 -40.98
N GLY A 540 3.90 18.05 -39.96
CA GLY A 540 3.04 19.20 -39.70
C GLY A 540 1.76 18.83 -38.94
N ILE A 541 1.69 17.64 -38.36
CA ILE A 541 0.61 17.20 -37.46
C ILE A 541 0.71 17.96 -36.13
N LYS A 542 -0.45 18.28 -35.56
CA LYS A 542 -0.60 19.01 -34.30
C LYS A 542 -1.58 18.27 -33.38
N ALA A 543 -1.45 18.51 -32.09
CA ALA A 543 -2.44 18.08 -31.11
C ALA A 543 -3.85 18.55 -31.51
N GLY A 544 -4.83 17.67 -31.34
CA GLY A 544 -6.23 17.91 -31.70
C GLY A 544 -6.55 17.79 -33.19
N ASP A 545 -5.58 17.48 -34.06
CA ASP A 545 -5.90 17.10 -35.44
C ASP A 545 -6.65 15.76 -35.45
N THR A 546 -7.68 15.64 -36.29
CA THR A 546 -8.39 14.38 -36.51
C THR A 546 -7.78 13.63 -37.69
N LEU A 547 -7.36 12.38 -37.50
CA LEU A 547 -6.87 11.52 -38.58
C LEU A 547 -8.05 11.01 -39.43
N ILE A 548 -8.01 11.27 -40.74
CA ILE A 548 -9.04 10.82 -41.68
C ILE A 548 -8.56 9.62 -42.49
N SER A 549 -7.37 9.71 -43.09
CA SER A 549 -6.81 8.62 -43.89
C SER A 549 -5.29 8.71 -44.07
N ILE A 550 -4.66 7.56 -44.33
CA ILE A 550 -3.27 7.47 -44.81
C ILE A 550 -3.24 6.61 -46.07
N ASN A 551 -2.63 7.10 -47.15
CA ASN A 551 -2.60 6.45 -48.46
C ASN A 551 -3.99 5.96 -48.92
N ASN A 552 -5.00 6.81 -48.70
CA ASN A 552 -6.43 6.56 -48.99
C ASN A 552 -7.12 5.49 -48.11
N LYS A 553 -6.40 4.78 -47.23
CA LYS A 553 -7.03 3.93 -46.20
C LYS A 553 -7.56 4.81 -45.07
N LYS A 554 -8.85 4.70 -44.76
CA LYS A 554 -9.48 5.43 -43.65
C LYS A 554 -9.20 4.75 -42.32
N TYR A 555 -9.00 5.56 -41.29
CA TYR A 555 -8.83 5.07 -39.91
C TYR A 555 -9.88 5.68 -38.98
N ASN A 556 -10.34 4.88 -38.04
CA ASN A 556 -11.30 5.21 -36.99
C ASN A 556 -10.99 4.31 -35.77
N VAL A 557 -11.68 4.53 -34.65
CA VAL A 557 -11.43 3.79 -33.41
C VAL A 557 -11.54 2.26 -33.59
N LYS A 558 -12.41 1.77 -34.49
CA LYS A 558 -12.62 0.33 -34.73
C LYS A 558 -11.44 -0.35 -35.42
N ASN A 559 -10.63 0.40 -36.19
CA ASN A 559 -9.47 -0.14 -36.90
C ASN A 559 -8.15 0.55 -36.49
N ILE A 560 -8.09 1.14 -35.30
CA ILE A 560 -6.89 1.84 -34.81
C ILE A 560 -5.66 0.91 -34.73
N TYR A 561 -5.85 -0.38 -34.47
CA TYR A 561 -4.75 -1.34 -34.43
C TYR A 561 -4.11 -1.59 -35.80
N ASP A 562 -4.89 -1.49 -36.88
CA ASP A 562 -4.36 -1.56 -38.24
C ASP A 562 -3.35 -0.43 -38.48
N LEU A 563 -3.56 0.76 -37.93
CA LEU A 563 -2.67 1.90 -38.09
C LEU A 563 -1.26 1.59 -37.57
N PHE A 564 -1.16 0.90 -36.43
CA PHE A 564 0.13 0.46 -35.88
C PHE A 564 0.77 -0.63 -36.73
N GLY A 565 -0.01 -1.56 -37.29
CA GLY A 565 0.47 -2.61 -38.19
C GLY A 565 0.96 -2.05 -39.53
N ASP A 566 0.14 -1.22 -40.16
CA ASP A 566 0.37 -0.61 -41.47
C ASP A 566 1.60 0.30 -41.45
N SER A 567 1.75 1.11 -40.39
CA SER A 567 2.89 2.03 -40.26
C SER A 567 4.23 1.32 -40.05
N LYS A 568 4.25 0.09 -39.53
CA LYS A 568 5.48 -0.73 -39.45
C LYS A 568 5.98 -1.19 -40.82
N GLN A 569 5.11 -1.21 -41.83
CA GLN A 569 5.49 -1.62 -43.19
C GLN A 569 6.11 -0.47 -44.00
N TRP A 570 6.08 0.76 -43.47
CA TRP A 570 6.59 1.92 -44.20
C TRP A 570 8.11 1.91 -44.34
N LYS A 571 8.58 2.29 -45.53
CA LYS A 571 10.00 2.36 -45.87
C LYS A 571 10.51 3.79 -45.72
N THR A 572 11.62 3.96 -44.99
CA THR A 572 12.29 5.25 -44.90
C THR A 572 12.62 5.79 -46.29
N GLY A 573 12.27 7.04 -46.56
CA GLY A 573 12.44 7.71 -47.86
C GLY A 573 11.20 7.68 -48.76
N GLU A 574 10.19 6.86 -48.48
CA GLU A 574 8.94 6.88 -49.26
C GLU A 574 8.06 8.08 -48.89
N THR A 575 7.26 8.56 -49.83
CA THR A 575 6.27 9.63 -49.57
C THR A 575 4.92 9.00 -49.30
N ILE A 576 4.28 9.37 -48.20
CA ILE A 576 2.91 8.96 -47.88
C ILE A 576 1.98 10.16 -47.91
N SER A 577 0.67 9.92 -48.05
CA SER A 577 -0.35 10.96 -48.02
C SER A 577 -1.22 10.80 -46.77
N ILE A 578 -1.13 11.73 -45.85
CA ILE A 578 -1.96 11.79 -44.63
C ILE A 578 -3.04 12.85 -44.82
N THR A 579 -4.31 12.46 -44.73
CA THR A 579 -5.43 13.41 -44.68
C THR A 579 -5.86 13.59 -43.23
N ILE A 580 -5.86 14.83 -42.76
CA ILE A 580 -6.35 15.21 -41.44
C ILE A 580 -7.48 16.23 -41.56
N GLU A 581 -8.29 16.36 -40.53
CA GLU A 581 -9.14 17.52 -40.31
C GLU A 581 -8.54 18.39 -39.21
N ARG A 582 -8.39 19.69 -39.48
CA ARG A 582 -7.92 20.67 -38.51
C ARG A 582 -8.89 21.83 -38.47
N LYS A 583 -9.54 22.07 -37.32
CA LYS A 583 -10.52 23.15 -37.13
C LYS A 583 -11.62 23.13 -38.22
N GLY A 584 -12.16 21.95 -38.53
CA GLY A 584 -13.23 21.75 -39.52
C GLY A 584 -12.79 21.84 -40.99
N SER A 585 -11.48 21.93 -41.27
CA SER A 585 -10.94 21.96 -42.64
C SER A 585 -10.07 20.75 -42.91
N LEU A 586 -10.33 20.05 -44.02
CA LEU A 586 -9.50 18.96 -44.49
C LEU A 586 -8.14 19.47 -45.01
N LYS A 587 -7.07 18.82 -44.58
CA LYS A 587 -5.71 19.07 -45.04
C LYS A 587 -5.06 17.78 -45.47
N LYS A 588 -4.42 17.80 -46.64
CA LYS A 588 -3.60 16.71 -47.15
C LYS A 588 -2.13 17.05 -46.90
N LEU A 589 -1.45 16.22 -46.10
CA LEU A 589 -0.04 16.29 -45.78
C LEU A 589 0.69 15.20 -46.57
N THR A 590 1.85 15.51 -47.14
CA THR A 590 2.65 14.57 -47.93
C THR A 590 4.06 14.41 -47.37
N PRO A 591 4.23 13.85 -46.16
CA PRO A 591 5.54 13.71 -45.56
C PRO A 591 6.37 12.59 -46.22
N ILE A 592 7.68 12.76 -46.15
CA ILE A 592 8.65 11.68 -46.41
C ILE A 592 8.82 10.89 -45.12
N VAL A 593 8.66 9.58 -45.19
CA VAL A 593 8.85 8.66 -44.07
C VAL A 593 10.29 8.72 -43.60
N ILE A 594 10.49 9.01 -42.32
CA ILE A 594 11.79 9.01 -41.65
C ILE A 594 11.76 8.03 -40.49
N LYS A 595 12.94 7.56 -40.05
CA LYS A 595 13.01 6.74 -38.85
C LYS A 595 12.39 7.48 -37.64
N PRO A 596 11.33 6.93 -37.03
CA PRO A 596 10.62 7.60 -35.96
C PRO A 596 11.46 7.62 -34.68
N THR A 597 11.56 8.81 -34.09
CA THR A 597 12.10 9.01 -32.74
C THR A 597 11.15 9.90 -31.97
N THR A 598 11.11 9.76 -30.65
CA THR A 598 10.38 10.68 -29.78
C THR A 598 11.32 11.33 -28.78
N LYS A 599 11.03 12.57 -28.41
CA LYS A 599 11.70 13.25 -27.31
C LYS A 599 11.16 12.71 -25.99
N VAL A 600 12.05 12.26 -25.13
CA VAL A 600 11.75 11.85 -23.75
C VAL A 600 12.64 12.63 -22.79
N GLU A 601 12.10 12.98 -21.62
CA GLU A 601 12.92 13.48 -20.52
C GLU A 601 13.55 12.28 -19.81
N VAL A 602 14.84 12.36 -19.46
CA VAL A 602 15.57 11.29 -18.79
C VAL A 602 16.43 11.85 -17.67
N ILE A 603 16.67 11.06 -16.64
CA ILE A 603 17.72 11.32 -15.66
C ILE A 603 19.04 10.79 -16.23
N ALA A 604 20.04 11.66 -16.37
CA ALA A 604 21.35 11.32 -16.93
C ALA A 604 22.50 11.96 -16.13
N PRO A 605 23.74 11.45 -16.25
CA PRO A 605 24.92 12.10 -15.69
C PRO A 605 25.05 13.57 -16.13
N LEU A 606 25.32 14.44 -15.16
CA LEU A 606 25.60 15.86 -15.38
C LEU A 606 26.97 16.01 -16.06
N PRO A 607 27.03 16.61 -17.26
CA PRO A 607 28.31 16.92 -17.90
C PRO A 607 29.17 17.81 -17.00
N GLY A 608 30.40 17.39 -16.72
CA GLY A 608 31.30 18.14 -15.85
C GLY A 608 31.00 18.00 -14.35
N ALA A 609 30.26 16.96 -13.93
CA ALA A 609 30.10 16.64 -12.51
C ALA A 609 31.45 16.63 -11.78
N THR A 610 31.51 17.35 -10.67
CA THR A 610 32.65 17.42 -9.75
C THR A 610 32.92 16.06 -9.11
N GLU A 611 34.14 15.85 -8.60
CA GLU A 611 34.45 14.61 -7.87
C GLU A 611 33.57 14.43 -6.62
N GLN A 612 33.24 15.52 -5.91
CA GLN A 612 32.30 15.49 -4.79
C GLN A 612 30.92 14.98 -5.20
N GLN A 613 30.38 15.46 -6.33
CA GLN A 613 29.08 15.00 -6.85
C GLN A 613 29.11 13.52 -7.23
N LYS A 614 30.19 13.05 -7.88
CA LYS A 614 30.36 11.64 -8.25
C LYS A 614 30.50 10.75 -7.03
N ASP A 615 31.23 11.20 -6.01
CA ASP A 615 31.40 10.43 -4.77
C ASP A 615 30.09 10.39 -3.97
N LEU A 616 29.30 11.46 -3.97
CA LEU A 616 27.98 11.46 -3.36
C LEU A 616 27.02 10.51 -4.09
N LEU A 617 27.06 10.46 -5.42
CA LEU A 617 26.30 9.49 -6.21
C LEU A 617 26.65 8.04 -5.84
N LYS A 618 27.94 7.72 -5.70
CA LYS A 618 28.39 6.39 -5.25
C LYS A 618 27.85 6.06 -3.87
N ARG A 619 27.90 7.01 -2.93
CA ARG A 619 27.35 6.81 -1.57
C ARG A 619 25.83 6.64 -1.58
N TRP A 620 25.13 7.36 -2.44
CA TRP A 620 23.68 7.26 -2.61
C TRP A 620 23.26 5.90 -3.17
N LEU A 621 23.94 5.42 -4.22
CA LEU A 621 23.60 4.18 -4.91
C LEU A 621 24.33 2.94 -4.41
N ASN A 622 25.28 3.08 -3.48
CA ASN A 622 26.18 2.01 -3.03
C ASN A 622 26.99 1.39 -4.18
N ASP A 623 27.50 2.25 -5.08
CA ASP A 623 28.25 1.90 -6.30
C ASP A 623 29.77 1.92 -6.15
#